data_AF-M0D6H0-F1
#
_entry.id   AF-M0D6H0-F1
#
_cell.length_a   1.000
_cell.length_b   1.000
_cell.length_c   1.000
_cell.angle_alpha   90.00
_cell.angle_beta   90.00
_cell.angle_gamma   90.00
#
_symmetry.space_group_name_H-M   'P 1'
#
loop_
_entity.id
_entity.type
_entity.pdbx_description
1 polymer ?
#
loop_
_entity_poly.entity_id
_entity_poly.type
_entity_poly.pdbx_seq_one_letter_code
_entity_poly.pdbx_strand_id
1 'polypeptide(L)'
;MTDAYRTVAERATARFEVQGSEFLGHVAPVDTVEAAESFVEEVRGEYADATHNVPAYRVPAGEPSERAPGSEPMLREYSSDDGEPTGSAGKPALNVLQQREVRNVVAVVTRYYGGTNLGVGGLARAYSRAVKDGVDAAGVLEERPHRSLVVETEYDDSGTVRGVIESTGVEFDADYGERVRFDLRVPVAEVEELRERLNDATSGRVDID
;
A
#
# COMPACT_ATOMS: atom_id res chain seq x y z
N MET A 1 -7.10 4.73 -3.36
CA MET A 1 -6.50 3.70 -4.22
C MET A 1 -7.65 2.91 -4.81
N THR A 2 -7.68 2.82 -6.13
CA THR A 2 -8.89 2.41 -6.85
C THR A 2 -8.71 0.98 -7.38
N ASP A 3 -7.51 0.65 -7.86
CA ASP A 3 -7.16 -0.66 -8.40
C ASP A 3 -6.47 -1.59 -7.40
N ALA A 4 -6.45 -2.87 -7.77
CA ALA A 4 -5.67 -3.91 -7.13
C ALA A 4 -4.18 -3.54 -7.10
N TYR A 5 -3.50 -3.83 -6.00
CA TYR A 5 -2.09 -3.50 -5.87
C TYR A 5 -1.30 -4.47 -5.03
N ARG A 6 0.01 -4.48 -5.24
CA ARG A 6 0.91 -5.35 -4.50
C ARG A 6 1.43 -4.63 -3.27
N THR A 7 1.35 -5.29 -2.13
CA THR A 7 1.97 -4.87 -0.87
C THR A 7 2.57 -6.09 -0.18
N VAL A 8 3.32 -5.86 0.90
CA VAL A 8 3.82 -6.93 1.77
C VAL A 8 2.74 -7.40 2.73
N ALA A 9 2.70 -8.71 3.04
CA ALA A 9 1.62 -9.27 3.84
C ALA A 9 1.75 -8.92 5.33
N GLU A 10 2.98 -8.87 5.83
CA GLU A 10 3.26 -8.61 7.24
C GLU A 10 4.62 -7.92 7.43
N ARG A 11 4.92 -7.52 8.67
CA ARG A 11 6.25 -7.06 9.03
C ARG A 11 7.22 -8.24 9.03
N ALA A 12 8.38 -8.07 8.40
CA ALA A 12 9.44 -9.08 8.44
C ALA A 12 10.83 -8.46 8.47
N THR A 13 11.82 -9.32 8.75
CA THR A 13 13.24 -8.96 8.73
C THR A 13 14.06 -10.11 8.18
N ALA A 14 14.94 -9.82 7.23
CA ALA A 14 15.93 -10.76 6.73
C ALA A 14 17.34 -10.22 7.00
N ARG A 15 18.30 -11.11 7.28
CA ARG A 15 19.69 -10.74 7.57
C ARG A 15 20.68 -11.50 6.72
N PHE A 16 21.78 -10.87 6.36
CA PHE A 16 22.94 -11.53 5.76
C PHE A 16 24.23 -10.76 6.03
N GLU A 17 25.36 -11.45 5.83
CA GLU A 17 26.69 -10.85 5.95
C GLU A 17 27.43 -10.87 4.60
N VAL A 18 28.22 -9.84 4.34
CA VAL A 18 29.13 -9.77 3.20
C VAL A 18 30.37 -8.97 3.55
N GLN A 19 31.56 -9.55 3.35
CA GLN A 19 32.85 -8.93 3.65
C GLN A 19 32.93 -8.38 5.09
N GLY A 20 32.38 -9.13 6.04
CA GLY A 20 32.34 -8.78 7.47
C GLY A 20 31.27 -7.76 7.85
N SER A 21 30.61 -7.12 6.87
CA SER A 21 29.47 -6.22 7.16
C SER A 21 28.18 -7.04 7.27
N GLU A 22 27.39 -6.78 8.30
CA GLU A 22 26.04 -7.33 8.47
C GLU A 22 25.00 -6.34 7.95
N PHE A 23 23.98 -6.87 7.27
CA PHE A 23 22.83 -6.12 6.77
C PHE A 23 21.55 -6.79 7.24
N LEU A 24 20.64 -6.00 7.79
CA LEU A 24 19.29 -6.41 8.17
C LEU A 24 18.30 -5.58 7.36
N GLY A 25 17.46 -6.23 6.54
CA GLY A 25 16.39 -5.60 5.79
C GLY A 25 15.07 -5.73 6.54
N HIS A 26 14.64 -4.67 7.21
CA HIS A 26 13.35 -4.56 7.88
C HIS A 26 12.31 -4.05 6.90
N VAL A 27 11.16 -4.70 6.82
CA VAL A 27 10.08 -4.33 5.91
C VAL A 27 8.74 -4.42 6.63
N ALA A 28 7.82 -3.50 6.38
CA ALA A 28 6.47 -3.53 6.93
C ALA A 28 5.43 -2.91 5.97
N PRO A 29 4.17 -3.39 6.00
CA PRO A 29 3.07 -2.72 5.33
C PRO A 29 2.70 -1.44 6.08
N VAL A 30 2.55 -0.33 5.35
CA VAL A 30 2.18 0.99 5.88
C VAL A 30 1.37 1.78 4.85
N ASP A 31 0.29 2.42 5.30
CA ASP A 31 -0.65 3.09 4.39
C ASP A 31 -0.45 4.61 4.30
N THR A 32 0.40 5.17 5.14
CA THR A 32 0.62 6.62 5.19
C THR A 32 2.10 6.97 5.36
N VAL A 33 2.42 8.23 5.04
CA VAL A 33 3.76 8.80 5.25
C VAL A 33 4.11 8.80 6.73
N GLU A 34 3.16 9.15 7.59
CA GLU A 34 3.34 9.21 9.04
C GLU A 34 3.64 7.82 9.61
N ALA A 35 2.96 6.77 9.12
CA ALA A 35 3.23 5.39 9.53
C ALA A 35 4.61 4.92 9.05
N ALA A 36 5.00 5.27 7.81
CA ALA A 36 6.32 4.97 7.30
C ALA A 36 7.43 5.66 8.11
N GLU A 37 7.28 6.96 8.41
CA GLU A 37 8.25 7.71 9.21
C GLU A 37 8.31 7.20 10.65
N SER A 38 7.18 6.82 11.24
CA SER A 38 7.15 6.19 12.58
C SER A 38 7.92 4.87 12.61
N PHE A 39 7.76 4.02 11.59
CA PHE A 39 8.54 2.78 11.46
C PHE A 39 10.03 3.04 11.29
N VAL A 40 10.41 4.06 10.52
CA VAL A 40 11.82 4.46 10.36
C VAL A 40 12.43 4.84 11.71
N GLU A 41 11.73 5.65 12.50
CA GLU A 41 12.20 6.06 13.83
C GLU A 41 12.21 4.89 14.82
N GLU A 42 11.26 3.96 14.73
CA GLU A 42 11.26 2.73 15.52
C GLU A 42 12.53 1.90 15.28
N VAL A 43 12.86 1.61 14.01
CA VAL A 43 14.06 0.84 13.66
C VAL A 43 15.33 1.59 14.04
N ARG A 44 15.38 2.91 13.84
CA ARG A 44 16.52 3.74 14.30
C ARG A 44 16.72 3.70 15.80
N GLY A 45 15.64 3.65 16.58
CA GLY A 45 15.70 3.52 18.03
C GLY A 45 16.16 2.13 18.48
N GLU A 46 15.64 1.08 17.84
CA GLU A 46 16.00 -0.32 18.14
C GLU A 46 17.48 -0.62 17.79
N TYR A 47 17.95 -0.10 16.65
CA TYR A 47 19.31 -0.30 16.12
C TYR A 47 20.13 1.00 16.15
N ALA A 48 20.08 1.70 17.28
CA ALA A 48 20.78 2.99 17.47
C ALA A 48 22.31 2.86 17.45
N ASP A 49 22.84 1.65 17.65
CA ASP A 49 24.28 1.34 17.61
C ASP A 49 24.77 0.93 16.20
N ALA A 50 23.87 0.82 15.22
CA ALA A 50 24.21 0.51 13.85
C ALA A 50 25.03 1.62 13.19
N THR A 51 25.80 1.25 12.16
CA THR A 51 26.57 2.23 11.38
C THR A 51 25.65 3.13 10.56
N HIS A 52 24.64 2.54 9.92
CA HIS A 52 23.62 3.25 9.13
C HIS A 52 22.27 2.55 9.25
N ASN A 53 21.19 3.33 9.24
CA ASN A 53 19.81 2.88 9.15
C ASN A 53 19.16 3.57 7.94
N VAL A 54 19.28 2.93 6.78
CA VAL A 54 18.93 3.49 5.46
C VAL A 54 17.45 3.27 5.17
N PRO A 55 16.61 4.31 5.12
CA PRO A 55 15.19 4.17 4.85
C PRO A 55 14.87 4.22 3.34
N ALA A 56 13.83 3.50 2.94
CA ALA A 56 13.15 3.65 1.66
C ALA A 56 11.65 3.29 1.81
N TYR A 57 10.74 4.09 1.24
CA TYR A 57 9.32 3.76 1.28
C TYR A 57 8.58 4.22 0.03
N ARG A 58 7.43 3.57 -0.23
CA ARG A 58 6.48 3.88 -1.30
C ARG A 58 5.07 3.83 -0.71
N VAL A 59 4.52 4.99 -0.38
CA VAL A 59 3.23 5.09 0.33
C VAL A 59 2.31 6.14 -0.31
N PRO A 60 0.99 6.02 -0.20
CA PRO A 60 0.05 7.06 -0.62
C PRO A 60 0.38 8.44 -0.03
N ALA A 61 0.35 9.47 -0.87
CA ALA A 61 0.57 10.87 -0.50
C ALA A 61 -0.78 11.60 -0.46
N GLY A 62 -1.31 11.78 0.75
CA GLY A 62 -2.55 12.52 0.98
C GLY A 62 -3.81 11.77 0.54
N GLU A 63 -4.93 12.48 0.63
CA GLU A 63 -6.25 11.96 0.27
C GLU A 63 -6.53 12.16 -1.23
N PRO A 64 -7.42 11.33 -1.83
CA PRO A 64 -7.87 11.56 -3.20
C PRO A 64 -8.37 13.00 -3.40
N SER A 65 -7.94 13.64 -4.49
CA SER A 65 -8.33 15.03 -4.79
C SER A 65 -9.82 15.12 -5.12
N GLU A 66 -10.56 15.99 -4.42
CA GLU A 66 -11.96 16.31 -4.75
C GLU A 66 -12.13 16.90 -6.16
N ARG A 67 -11.07 17.52 -6.71
CA ARG A 67 -11.05 18.07 -8.07
C ARG A 67 -10.83 17.02 -9.16
N ALA A 68 -10.45 15.81 -8.77
CA ALA A 68 -10.31 14.67 -9.68
C ALA A 68 -10.82 13.40 -8.98
N PRO A 69 -12.14 13.32 -8.73
CA PRO A 69 -12.76 12.13 -8.12
C PRO A 69 -12.36 10.87 -8.89
N GLY A 70 -11.97 9.82 -8.17
CA GLY A 70 -11.50 8.56 -8.74
C GLY A 70 -10.01 8.46 -9.06
N SER A 71 -9.24 9.56 -8.99
CA SER A 71 -7.78 9.51 -9.21
C SER A 71 -7.06 8.77 -8.08
N GLU A 72 -6.13 7.88 -8.43
CA GLU A 72 -5.30 7.22 -7.44
C GLU A 72 -4.47 8.25 -6.63
N PRO A 73 -4.35 8.09 -5.30
CA PRO A 73 -3.43 8.89 -4.52
C PRO A 73 -2.02 8.78 -5.12
N MET A 74 -1.37 9.91 -5.33
CA MET A 74 0.02 9.91 -5.79
C MET A 74 0.87 9.13 -4.79
N LEU A 75 1.73 8.23 -5.24
CA LEU A 75 2.68 7.58 -4.33
C LEU A 75 3.80 8.56 -3.99
N ARG A 76 4.01 8.81 -2.69
CA ARG A 76 5.24 9.38 -2.18
C ARG A 76 6.29 8.29 -2.12
N GLU A 77 7.34 8.49 -2.90
CA GLU A 77 8.54 7.66 -2.88
C GLU A 77 9.66 8.44 -2.19
N TYR A 78 10.27 7.81 -1.19
CA TYR A 78 11.34 8.43 -0.41
C TYR A 78 12.48 7.44 -0.21
N SER A 79 13.70 7.96 -0.19
CA SER A 79 14.87 7.22 0.26
C SER A 79 15.96 8.19 0.72
N SER A 80 16.84 7.72 1.61
CA SER A 80 18.02 8.45 2.07
C SER A 80 19.21 7.48 2.10
N ASP A 81 20.41 7.97 1.81
CA ASP A 81 21.64 7.17 1.97
C ASP A 81 22.11 7.13 3.44
N ASP A 82 21.52 7.91 4.36
CA ASP A 82 21.80 7.88 5.81
C ASP A 82 23.30 7.96 6.19
N GLY A 83 24.08 8.74 5.42
CA GLY A 83 25.52 8.89 5.64
C GLY A 83 26.40 7.90 4.88
N GLU A 84 25.81 6.92 4.17
CA GLU A 84 26.51 6.14 3.16
C GLU A 84 26.95 7.02 1.97
N PRO A 85 27.92 6.56 1.15
CA PRO A 85 28.27 7.23 -0.09
C PRO A 85 27.04 7.48 -0.96
N THR A 86 26.95 8.68 -1.54
CA THR A 86 25.77 9.12 -2.31
C THR A 86 25.41 8.14 -3.43
N GLY A 87 24.13 7.75 -3.47
CA GLY A 87 23.55 6.85 -4.44
C GLY A 87 23.90 5.38 -4.23
N SER A 88 24.54 5.02 -3.12
CA SER A 88 24.98 3.64 -2.85
C SER A 88 24.03 2.83 -1.99
N ALA A 89 23.00 3.46 -1.37
CA ALA A 89 22.14 2.78 -0.41
C ALA A 89 20.64 3.04 -0.64
N GLY A 90 20.18 4.28 -0.42
CA GLY A 90 18.76 4.62 -0.42
C GLY A 90 18.09 4.38 -1.77
N LYS A 91 18.70 4.87 -2.85
CA LYS A 91 18.21 4.63 -4.22
C LYS A 91 18.18 3.14 -4.59
N PRO A 92 19.26 2.36 -4.39
CA PRO A 92 19.22 0.91 -4.57
C PRO A 92 18.13 0.18 -3.77
N ALA A 93 17.85 0.61 -2.54
CA ALA A 93 16.77 0.09 -1.71
C ALA A 93 15.38 0.40 -2.32
N LEU A 94 15.12 1.66 -2.65
CA LEU A 94 13.86 2.11 -3.27
C LEU A 94 13.60 1.43 -4.62
N ASN A 95 14.63 1.27 -5.44
CA ASN A 95 14.54 0.62 -6.75
C ASN A 95 13.99 -0.81 -6.66
N VAL A 96 14.26 -1.53 -5.57
CA VAL A 96 13.72 -2.89 -5.36
C VAL A 96 12.21 -2.83 -5.15
N LEU A 97 11.73 -1.89 -4.34
CA LEU A 97 10.30 -1.70 -4.11
C LEU A 97 9.59 -1.31 -5.41
N GLN A 98 10.20 -0.43 -6.22
CA GLN A 98 9.70 -0.02 -7.53
C GLN A 98 9.64 -1.18 -8.53
N GLN A 99 10.73 -1.93 -8.69
CA GLN A 99 10.81 -3.04 -9.65
C GLN A 99 9.90 -4.22 -9.28
N ARG A 100 9.61 -4.40 -7.99
CA ARG A 100 8.65 -5.39 -7.51
C ARG A 100 7.20 -4.88 -7.55
N GLU A 101 7.02 -3.62 -7.92
CA GLU A 101 5.72 -2.95 -7.98
C GLU A 101 4.98 -2.98 -6.62
N VAL A 102 5.72 -3.07 -5.51
CA VAL A 102 5.16 -3.07 -4.16
C VAL A 102 4.99 -1.64 -3.65
N ARG A 103 3.78 -1.30 -3.22
CA ARG A 103 3.40 -0.02 -2.60
C ARG A 103 2.82 -0.27 -1.21
N ASN A 104 2.49 0.79 -0.49
CA ASN A 104 2.05 0.74 0.91
C ASN A 104 3.08 0.00 1.78
N VAL A 105 4.33 0.38 1.60
CA VAL A 105 5.47 -0.35 2.18
C VAL A 105 6.58 0.61 2.60
N VAL A 106 7.17 0.29 3.73
CA VAL A 106 8.41 0.89 4.23
C VAL A 106 9.46 -0.19 4.38
N ALA A 107 10.69 0.14 4.04
CA ALA A 107 11.87 -0.65 4.28
C ALA A 107 12.93 0.20 5.00
N VAL A 108 13.61 -0.40 5.97
CA VAL A 108 14.81 0.16 6.60
C VAL A 108 15.89 -0.90 6.54
N VAL A 109 17.04 -0.53 5.99
CA VAL A 109 18.21 -1.41 5.99
C VAL A 109 19.19 -0.95 7.05
N THR A 110 19.32 -1.74 8.10
CA THR A 110 20.31 -1.55 9.16
C THR A 110 21.61 -2.21 8.73
N ARG A 111 22.71 -1.48 8.84
CA ARG A 111 24.05 -1.95 8.49
C ARG A 111 25.01 -1.82 9.67
N TYR A 112 25.75 -2.89 9.94
CA TYR A 112 26.94 -2.88 10.79
C TYR A 112 28.21 -2.98 9.93
N TYR A 113 29.13 -2.02 10.08
CA TYR A 113 30.38 -2.01 9.31
C TYR A 113 31.38 -3.07 9.79
N GLY A 114 31.86 -3.88 8.85
CA GLY A 114 32.73 -5.03 9.11
C GLY A 114 34.24 -4.82 9.01
N GLY A 115 34.70 -3.58 8.84
CA GLY A 115 36.13 -3.29 8.64
C GLY A 115 36.62 -3.39 7.19
N THR A 116 35.82 -3.91 6.25
CA THR A 116 36.15 -3.97 4.82
C THR A 116 35.20 -3.09 3.98
N ASN A 117 35.77 -2.22 3.15
CA ASN A 117 35.01 -1.37 2.25
C ASN A 117 34.47 -2.16 1.05
N LEU A 118 33.14 -2.13 0.89
CA LEU A 118 32.43 -2.75 -0.24
C LEU A 118 32.51 -1.93 -1.54
N GLY A 119 32.82 -0.63 -1.43
CA GLY A 119 32.70 0.33 -2.53
C GLY A 119 31.25 0.59 -2.95
N VAL A 120 31.00 1.63 -3.75
CA VAL A 120 29.64 2.08 -4.13
C VAL A 120 28.82 0.95 -4.78
N GLY A 121 29.41 0.21 -5.72
CA GLY A 121 28.73 -0.89 -6.40
C GLY A 121 28.53 -2.14 -5.52
N GLY A 122 29.36 -2.34 -4.50
CA GLY A 122 29.15 -3.40 -3.50
C GLY A 122 28.01 -3.05 -2.55
N LEU A 123 27.99 -1.81 -2.05
CA LEU A 123 26.92 -1.27 -1.20
C LEU A 123 25.58 -1.32 -1.92
N ALA A 124 25.51 -0.83 -3.16
CA ALA A 124 24.26 -0.84 -3.92
C ALA A 124 23.67 -2.25 -4.03
N ARG A 125 24.50 -3.25 -4.30
CA ARG A 125 24.06 -4.66 -4.36
C ARG A 125 23.64 -5.19 -2.99
N ALA A 126 24.33 -4.82 -1.92
CA ALA A 126 23.98 -5.24 -0.56
C ALA A 126 22.65 -4.63 -0.10
N TYR A 127 22.45 -3.33 -0.27
CA TYR A 127 21.20 -2.65 0.08
C TYR A 127 20.01 -3.17 -0.73
N SER A 128 20.17 -3.34 -2.05
CA SER A 128 19.12 -3.98 -2.86
C SER A 128 18.82 -5.40 -2.40
N ARG A 129 19.85 -6.19 -2.05
CA ARG A 129 19.65 -7.55 -1.52
C ARG A 129 18.89 -7.53 -0.20
N ALA A 130 19.23 -6.64 0.73
CA ALA A 130 18.58 -6.56 2.04
C ALA A 130 17.08 -6.29 1.91
N VAL A 131 16.68 -5.31 1.08
CA VAL A 131 15.25 -5.05 0.82
C VAL A 131 14.60 -6.22 0.11
N LYS A 132 15.27 -6.82 -0.89
CA LYS A 132 14.76 -7.99 -1.61
C LYS A 132 14.46 -9.14 -0.64
N ASP A 133 15.42 -9.51 0.20
CA ASP A 133 15.31 -10.63 1.12
C ASP A 133 14.26 -10.30 2.22
N GLY A 134 14.15 -9.04 2.66
CA GLY A 134 13.12 -8.58 3.58
C GLY A 134 11.70 -8.65 3.00
N VAL A 135 11.51 -8.22 1.75
CA VAL A 135 10.23 -8.35 1.03
C VAL A 135 9.88 -9.82 0.79
N ASP A 136 10.87 -10.66 0.45
CA ASP A 136 10.65 -12.11 0.28
C ASP A 136 10.20 -12.75 1.61
N ALA A 137 10.80 -12.35 2.74
CA ALA A 137 10.41 -12.82 4.06
C ALA A 137 9.03 -12.32 4.51
N ALA A 138 8.64 -11.11 4.11
CA ALA A 138 7.33 -10.53 4.43
C ALA A 138 6.17 -11.14 3.64
N GLY A 139 6.47 -11.85 2.55
CA GLY A 139 5.47 -12.27 1.58
C GLY A 139 4.87 -11.07 0.81
N VAL A 140 4.40 -11.32 -0.41
CA VAL A 140 3.73 -10.29 -1.24
C VAL A 140 2.33 -10.77 -1.56
N LEU A 141 1.35 -9.92 -1.30
CA LEU A 141 -0.06 -10.15 -1.64
C LEU A 141 -0.58 -9.10 -2.61
N GLU A 142 -1.66 -9.42 -3.31
CA GLU A 142 -2.46 -8.46 -4.06
C GLU A 142 -3.64 -8.03 -3.18
N GLU A 143 -3.72 -6.74 -2.89
CA GLU A 143 -4.82 -6.14 -2.16
C GLU A 143 -5.78 -5.45 -3.12
N ARG A 144 -7.07 -5.69 -2.94
CA ARG A 144 -8.14 -4.99 -3.64
C ARG A 144 -8.90 -4.11 -2.66
N PRO A 145 -8.74 -2.77 -2.73
CA PRO A 145 -9.52 -1.86 -1.92
C PRO A 145 -11.02 -2.05 -2.12
N HIS A 146 -11.79 -2.07 -1.04
CA HIS A 146 -13.26 -2.07 -1.08
C HIS A 146 -13.79 -0.83 -0.34
N ARG A 147 -14.94 -0.31 -0.78
CA ARG A 147 -15.77 0.64 -0.02
C ARG A 147 -17.07 -0.02 0.41
N SER A 148 -17.54 0.37 1.59
CA SER A 148 -18.95 0.19 1.92
C SER A 148 -19.77 1.22 1.16
N LEU A 149 -20.85 0.78 0.53
CA LEU A 149 -21.82 1.62 -0.16
C LEU A 149 -23.20 1.30 0.41
N VAL A 150 -23.98 2.33 0.77
CA VAL A 150 -25.37 2.17 1.20
C VAL A 150 -26.27 2.70 0.11
N VAL A 151 -27.24 1.88 -0.32
CA VAL A 151 -28.18 2.22 -1.38
C VAL A 151 -29.59 2.11 -0.81
N GLU A 152 -30.32 3.22 -0.76
CA GLU A 152 -31.69 3.28 -0.25
C GLU A 152 -32.69 3.65 -1.35
N THR A 153 -33.82 2.95 -1.39
CA THR A 153 -34.82 3.12 -2.45
C THR A 153 -36.23 2.78 -1.99
N GLU A 154 -37.23 3.32 -2.69
CA GLU A 154 -38.63 2.94 -2.50
C GLU A 154 -38.90 1.51 -3.00
N TYR A 155 -39.98 0.90 -2.50
CA TYR A 155 -40.37 -0.46 -2.91
C TYR A 155 -40.57 -0.60 -4.42
N ASP A 156 -41.06 0.45 -5.10
CA ASP A 156 -41.30 0.46 -6.55
C ASP A 156 -40.01 0.25 -7.37
N ASP A 157 -38.86 0.75 -6.89
CA ASP A 157 -37.56 0.64 -7.55
C ASP A 157 -36.69 -0.49 -6.97
N SER A 158 -37.08 -1.07 -5.82
CA SER A 158 -36.30 -2.09 -5.08
C SER A 158 -35.89 -3.32 -5.90
N GLY A 159 -36.79 -3.83 -6.76
CA GLY A 159 -36.49 -4.97 -7.63
C GLY A 159 -35.47 -4.64 -8.71
N THR A 160 -35.56 -3.43 -9.28
CA THR A 160 -34.60 -2.92 -10.28
C THR A 160 -33.23 -2.72 -9.65
N VAL A 161 -33.16 -2.05 -8.50
CA VAL A 161 -31.92 -1.84 -7.74
C VAL A 161 -31.26 -3.17 -7.41
N ARG A 162 -32.01 -4.11 -6.84
CA ARG A 162 -31.49 -5.44 -6.52
C ARG A 162 -30.93 -6.16 -7.75
N GLY A 163 -31.64 -6.12 -8.88
CA GLY A 163 -31.17 -6.74 -10.12
C GLY A 163 -29.86 -6.14 -10.65
N VAL A 164 -29.68 -4.82 -10.53
CA VAL A 164 -28.41 -4.15 -10.87
C VAL A 164 -27.30 -4.62 -9.94
N ILE A 165 -27.53 -4.65 -8.63
CA ILE A 165 -26.55 -5.10 -7.63
C ILE A 165 -26.15 -6.57 -7.87
N GLU A 166 -27.12 -7.46 -8.04
CA GLU A 166 -26.85 -8.89 -8.28
C GLU A 166 -26.01 -9.12 -9.55
N SER A 167 -26.16 -8.25 -10.57
CA SER A 167 -25.39 -8.36 -11.81
C SER A 167 -23.90 -8.01 -11.68
N THR A 168 -23.48 -7.34 -10.60
CA THR A 168 -22.06 -7.06 -10.33
C THR A 168 -21.37 -8.23 -9.62
N GLY A 169 -22.13 -9.14 -9.01
CA GLY A 169 -21.60 -10.21 -8.18
C GLY A 169 -21.03 -9.74 -6.83
N VAL A 170 -21.26 -8.49 -6.46
CA VAL A 170 -20.89 -7.94 -5.16
C VAL A 170 -21.77 -8.54 -4.06
N GLU A 171 -21.16 -8.87 -2.92
CA GLU A 171 -21.89 -9.28 -1.72
C GLU A 171 -22.65 -8.08 -1.13
N PHE A 172 -23.91 -8.30 -0.79
CA PHE A 172 -24.76 -7.29 -0.15
C PHE A 172 -25.72 -7.92 0.86
N ASP A 173 -26.10 -7.12 1.85
CA ASP A 173 -27.23 -7.37 2.74
C ASP A 173 -28.40 -6.47 2.35
N ALA A 174 -29.63 -6.92 2.58
CA ALA A 174 -30.84 -6.15 2.29
C ALA A 174 -31.75 -6.09 3.52
N ASP A 175 -32.16 -4.89 3.89
CA ASP A 175 -33.15 -4.62 4.94
C ASP A 175 -34.42 -4.02 4.32
N TYR A 176 -35.56 -4.60 4.66
CA TYR A 176 -36.88 -4.21 4.16
C TYR A 176 -37.66 -3.50 5.26
N GLY A 177 -37.39 -2.21 5.42
CA GLY A 177 -38.04 -1.31 6.37
C GLY A 177 -39.10 -0.43 5.72
N GLU A 178 -39.15 0.85 6.12
CA GLU A 178 -40.00 1.87 5.46
C GLU A 178 -39.56 2.11 4.00
N ARG A 179 -38.24 2.14 3.78
CA ARG A 179 -37.59 2.06 2.47
C ARG A 179 -36.75 0.78 2.43
N VAL A 180 -36.40 0.33 1.23
CA VAL A 180 -35.50 -0.81 1.05
C VAL A 180 -34.07 -0.31 1.06
N ARG A 181 -33.24 -0.90 1.91
CA ARG A 181 -31.83 -0.57 2.09
C ARG A 181 -30.96 -1.74 1.66
N PHE A 182 -29.93 -1.44 0.89
CA PHE A 182 -28.88 -2.39 0.51
C PHE A 182 -27.54 -1.91 1.05
N ASP A 183 -26.86 -2.74 1.83
CA ASP A 183 -25.51 -2.48 2.32
C ASP A 183 -24.53 -3.34 1.50
N LEU A 184 -23.66 -2.69 0.73
CA LEU A 184 -22.75 -3.37 -0.22
C LEU A 184 -21.29 -3.19 0.18
N ARG A 185 -20.46 -4.16 -0.18
CA ARG A 185 -18.99 -4.04 -0.13
C ARG A 185 -18.40 -4.13 -1.54
N VAL A 186 -18.17 -2.96 -2.15
CA VAL A 186 -17.85 -2.83 -3.57
C VAL A 186 -16.34 -2.56 -3.74
N PRO A 187 -15.63 -3.20 -4.69
CA PRO A 187 -14.28 -2.78 -5.07
C PRO A 187 -14.25 -1.30 -5.41
N VAL A 188 -13.26 -0.53 -4.92
CA VAL A 188 -13.22 0.93 -5.11
C VAL A 188 -13.29 1.32 -6.59
N ALA A 189 -12.66 0.52 -7.48
CA ALA A 189 -12.72 0.70 -8.94
C ALA A 189 -14.12 0.62 -9.56
N GLU A 190 -15.04 -0.10 -8.93
CA GLU A 190 -16.36 -0.37 -9.48
C GLU A 190 -17.44 0.55 -8.88
N VAL A 191 -17.09 1.37 -7.87
CA VAL A 191 -18.05 2.23 -7.15
C VAL A 191 -18.74 3.24 -8.07
N GLU A 192 -17.99 3.97 -8.88
CA GLU A 192 -18.57 5.00 -9.76
C GLU A 192 -19.42 4.38 -10.88
N GLU A 193 -18.96 3.28 -11.48
CA GLU A 193 -19.76 2.55 -12.48
C GLU A 193 -21.09 2.04 -11.88
N LEU A 194 -21.04 1.47 -10.67
CA LEU A 194 -22.24 1.01 -9.99
C LEU A 194 -23.18 2.17 -9.66
N ARG A 195 -22.65 3.31 -9.19
CA ARG A 195 -23.41 4.53 -8.94
C ARG A 195 -24.13 5.02 -10.19
N GLU A 196 -23.44 5.09 -11.33
CA GLU A 196 -24.03 5.50 -12.60
C GLU A 196 -25.16 4.53 -13.03
N ARG A 197 -24.90 3.23 -12.99
CA ARG A 197 -25.87 2.20 -13.38
C ARG A 197 -27.13 2.20 -12.51
N LEU A 198 -26.99 2.42 -11.20
CA LEU A 198 -28.11 2.54 -10.27
C LEU A 198 -28.93 3.80 -10.53
N ASN A 199 -28.28 4.93 -10.78
CA ASN A 199 -28.96 6.18 -11.14
C ASN A 199 -29.71 6.06 -12.48
N ASP A 200 -29.08 5.49 -13.51
CA ASP A 200 -29.71 5.30 -14.82
C ASP A 200 -30.95 4.40 -14.74
N ALA A 201 -30.85 3.27 -14.03
CA ALA A 201 -31.93 2.30 -13.90
C ALA A 201 -33.13 2.84 -13.11
N THR A 202 -32.90 3.79 -12.20
CA THR A 202 -33.94 4.38 -11.34
C THR A 202 -34.29 5.81 -11.74
N SER A 203 -33.71 6.35 -12.81
CA SER A 203 -33.80 7.77 -13.16
C SER A 203 -33.44 8.71 -12.00
N GLY A 204 -32.45 8.32 -11.18
CA GLY A 204 -31.95 9.09 -10.04
C GLY A 204 -32.85 9.10 -8.81
N ARG A 205 -33.78 8.15 -8.68
CA ARG A 205 -34.69 8.04 -7.50
C ARG A 205 -34.08 7.25 -6.33
N VAL A 206 -32.86 6.78 -6.48
CA VAL A 206 -32.12 6.04 -5.46
C VAL A 206 -31.17 6.98 -4.70
N ASP A 207 -31.09 6.81 -3.38
CA ASP A 207 -30.12 7.51 -2.55
C ASP A 207 -28.89 6.60 -2.37
N ILE A 208 -27.68 7.16 -2.54
CA ILE A 208 -26.44 6.40 -2.49
C ILE A 208 -25.40 7.12 -1.63
N ASP A 209 -24.99 6.50 -0.52
CA ASP A 209 -23.96 6.97 0.42
C ASP A 209 -22.68 6.13 0.33
#